data_AF-A0A6I7Z2M0-F1
#
_entry.id   AF-A0A6I7Z2M0-F1
#
_cell.length_a   1.000
_cell.length_b   1.000
_cell.length_c   1.000
_cell.angle_alpha   90.00
_cell.angle_beta   90.00
_cell.angle_gamma   90.00
#
_symmetry.space_group_name_H-M   'P 1'
#
loop_
_entity.id
_entity.type
_entity.pdbx_description
1 polymer ?
#
loop_
_entity_poly.entity_id
_entity_poly.type
_entity_poly.pdbx_seq_one_letter_code
_entity_poly.pdbx_strand_id
1 'polypeptide(L)'
;MREDGAMDTTPPAPAGEPRPRDAEATRRALLRAARGRFTVLGYDRTTTRDVAHDAGVNLMLINRYFGGKPGLFQAVVAASPDPLAEDESSRGDIVDDFLDGLRPDAWPEFGSHPMLLLLRDSSVDEEIQDLRTLAMDKAVDRIVASGRGDSGGAAAAPGPETRLRAQLLLALFSGVVALRSMAPVEPLASVEADDLRSALEDAIEALIGPARHTRRSSAGEETVARSSTEGSRPVPIVVRAAERDDLSALVRLRVANAERHVRLDPVVYRVPESEAVRGHFQEALSAGSTVVILVAEVAGEVVGMVELVPLPDPPDHQILVPRRAADVHTVVLEGHRGEGVGSALLTAAERTAAERGISIIHAGIFTRNEEAVRFYSSAGFRPRGTLLSKELGSASAG
;
A
#
# COMPACT_ATOMS: atom_id res chain seq x y z
N MET A 1 61.19 57.07 24.71
CA MET A 1 60.85 56.96 23.29
C MET A 1 60.39 55.53 23.05
N ARG A 2 59.10 55.36 22.78
CA ARG A 2 58.47 54.11 22.33
C ARG A 2 58.20 54.28 20.84
N GLU A 3 58.50 53.30 20.01
CA GLU A 3 57.86 53.14 18.70
C GLU A 3 57.51 51.67 18.51
N ASP A 4 56.20 51.44 18.45
CA ASP A 4 55.52 50.18 18.18
C ASP A 4 55.50 49.91 16.67
N GLY A 5 55.89 48.71 16.26
CA GLY A 5 55.78 48.23 14.88
C GLY A 5 54.35 47.80 14.56
N ALA A 6 53.71 48.51 13.62
CA ALA A 6 52.37 48.20 13.12
C ALA A 6 52.40 46.96 12.21
N MET A 7 51.60 45.94 12.56
CA MET A 7 51.30 44.80 11.69
C MET A 7 50.30 45.22 10.62
N ASP A 8 50.69 45.00 9.36
CA ASP A 8 49.85 45.15 8.18
C ASP A 8 48.86 43.97 8.09
N THR A 9 47.60 44.21 8.48
CA THR A 9 46.49 43.26 8.34
C THR A 9 45.64 43.67 7.14
N THR A 10 45.99 43.16 5.96
CA THR A 10 45.07 43.18 4.82
C THR A 10 43.92 42.20 5.10
N PRO A 11 42.65 42.65 5.15
CA PRO A 11 41.52 41.76 5.37
C PRO A 11 41.25 40.88 4.14
N PRO A 12 40.94 39.58 4.30
CA PRO A 12 40.55 38.73 3.18
C PRO A 12 39.21 39.20 2.60
N ALA A 13 39.17 39.33 1.26
CA ALA A 13 37.98 39.74 0.52
C ALA A 13 36.78 38.80 0.80
N PRO A 14 35.55 39.33 0.84
CA PRO A 14 34.36 38.52 1.08
C PRO A 14 34.17 37.50 -0.04
N ALA A 15 33.88 36.25 0.34
CA ALA A 15 33.58 35.15 -0.58
C ALA A 15 32.46 35.57 -1.55
N GLY A 16 32.83 35.79 -2.81
CA GLY A 16 31.91 36.18 -3.87
C GLY A 16 30.83 35.12 -4.09
N GLU A 17 29.64 35.56 -4.47
CA GLU A 17 28.54 34.68 -4.86
C GLU A 17 29.01 33.68 -5.93
N PRO A 18 28.68 32.39 -5.79
CA PRO A 18 29.09 31.38 -6.76
C PRO A 18 28.54 31.74 -8.15
N ARG A 19 29.41 31.67 -9.17
CA ARG A 19 29.06 31.99 -10.55
C ARG A 19 27.87 31.11 -11.00
N PRO A 20 26.94 31.61 -11.83
CA PRO A 20 25.74 30.85 -12.23
C PRO A 20 26.03 29.46 -12.81
N ARG A 21 27.16 29.29 -13.52
CA ARG A 21 27.62 28.00 -14.07
C ARG A 21 28.02 26.99 -12.97
N ASP A 22 28.59 27.46 -11.86
CA ASP A 22 29.01 26.63 -10.73
C ASP A 22 27.80 26.21 -9.89
N ALA A 23 26.79 27.09 -9.79
CA ALA A 23 25.53 26.78 -9.11
C ALA A 23 24.76 25.65 -9.80
N GLU A 24 24.62 25.70 -11.14
CA GLU A 24 23.92 24.66 -11.89
C GLU A 24 24.71 23.34 -11.92
N ALA A 25 26.04 23.39 -12.00
CA ALA A 25 26.87 22.20 -11.86
C ALA A 25 26.70 21.53 -10.49
N THR A 26 26.70 22.33 -9.42
CA THR A 26 26.47 21.87 -8.04
C THR A 26 25.08 21.26 -7.88
N ARG A 27 24.04 21.92 -8.40
CA ARG A 27 22.65 21.44 -8.35
C ARG A 27 22.51 20.08 -9.05
N ARG A 28 23.11 19.92 -10.24
CA ARG A 28 23.10 18.65 -10.98
C ARG A 28 23.87 17.54 -10.26
N ALA A 29 24.99 17.85 -9.62
CA ALA A 29 25.75 16.89 -8.83
C ALA A 29 24.93 16.35 -7.64
N LEU A 30 24.27 17.25 -6.90
CA LEU A 30 23.36 16.90 -5.81
C LEU A 30 22.20 16.02 -6.28
N LEU A 31 21.55 16.37 -7.39
CA LEU A 31 20.46 15.55 -7.95
C LEU A 31 20.92 14.15 -8.35
N ARG A 32 22.08 14.03 -9.01
CA ARG A 32 22.62 12.72 -9.41
C ARG A 32 22.91 11.84 -8.20
N ALA A 33 23.57 12.38 -7.16
CA ALA A 33 23.86 11.65 -5.93
C ALA A 33 22.56 11.24 -5.20
N ALA A 34 21.56 12.13 -5.19
CA ALA A 34 20.27 11.87 -4.57
C ALA A 34 19.48 10.76 -5.29
N ARG A 35 19.47 10.76 -6.63
CA ARG A 35 18.79 9.73 -7.45
C ARG A 35 19.26 8.32 -7.10
N GLY A 36 20.58 8.08 -7.15
CA GLY A 36 21.14 6.77 -6.81
C GLY A 36 20.78 6.33 -5.39
N ARG A 37 20.96 7.22 -4.40
CA ARG A 37 20.66 6.89 -3.00
C ARG A 37 19.20 6.63 -2.74
N PHE A 38 18.29 7.50 -3.19
CA PHE A 38 16.87 7.29 -2.97
C PHE A 38 16.36 6.02 -3.66
N THR A 39 16.89 5.69 -4.85
CA THR A 39 16.48 4.49 -5.60
C THR A 39 16.96 3.21 -4.91
N VAL A 40 18.15 3.23 -4.28
CA VAL A 40 18.76 2.04 -3.66
C VAL A 40 18.45 1.90 -2.17
N LEU A 41 18.28 3.00 -1.43
CA LEU A 41 18.08 2.97 0.02
C LEU A 41 16.64 3.33 0.41
N GLY A 42 15.90 4.02 -0.46
CA GLY A 42 14.62 4.63 -0.12
C GLY A 42 14.78 5.99 0.57
N TYR A 43 13.66 6.66 0.84
CA TYR A 43 13.65 7.98 1.47
C TYR A 43 14.25 7.94 2.87
N ASP A 44 13.71 7.15 3.80
CA ASP A 44 14.07 7.21 5.22
C ASP A 44 15.55 6.94 5.50
N ARG A 45 16.12 5.92 4.84
CA ARG A 45 17.53 5.52 5.01
C ARG A 45 18.54 6.44 4.31
N THR A 46 18.10 7.37 3.48
CA THR A 46 18.98 8.34 2.82
C THR A 46 19.17 9.58 3.70
N THR A 47 20.40 9.93 4.06
CA THR A 47 20.68 11.18 4.77
C THR A 47 21.20 12.27 3.83
N THR A 48 20.90 13.54 4.14
CA THR A 48 21.39 14.68 3.35
C THR A 48 22.92 14.81 3.43
N ARG A 49 23.52 14.41 4.56
CA ARG A 49 24.98 14.38 4.73
C ARG A 49 25.63 13.43 3.73
N ASP A 50 25.08 12.23 3.62
CA ASP A 50 25.58 11.22 2.69
C ASP A 50 25.46 11.77 1.26
N VAL A 51 24.30 12.31 0.88
CA VAL A 51 24.10 12.89 -0.47
C VAL A 51 25.10 13.98 -0.79
N ALA A 52 25.35 14.90 0.15
CA ALA A 52 26.33 15.97 -0.02
C ALA A 52 27.75 15.41 -0.19
N HIS A 53 28.11 14.38 0.57
CA HIS A 53 29.38 13.68 0.45
C HIS A 53 29.57 13.07 -0.94
N ASP A 54 28.58 12.36 -1.47
CA ASP A 54 28.68 11.75 -2.82
C ASP A 54 28.71 12.76 -3.94
N ALA A 55 28.04 13.90 -3.76
CA ALA A 55 28.11 15.01 -4.68
C ALA A 55 29.43 15.81 -4.59
N GLY A 56 30.23 15.58 -3.53
CA GLY A 56 31.47 16.32 -3.29
C GLY A 56 31.26 17.79 -2.89
N VAL A 57 30.12 18.11 -2.26
CA VAL A 57 29.71 19.49 -1.96
C VAL A 57 29.34 19.68 -0.48
N ASN A 58 29.23 20.94 -0.05
CA ASN A 58 28.81 21.26 1.31
C ASN A 58 27.31 20.97 1.51
N LEU A 59 26.98 20.26 2.60
CA LEU A 59 25.61 19.94 3.02
C LEU A 59 24.65 21.14 3.03
N MET A 60 25.13 22.33 3.39
CA MET A 60 24.31 23.55 3.42
C MET A 60 23.70 23.90 2.05
N LEU A 61 24.32 23.44 0.96
CA LEU A 61 23.80 23.66 -0.39
C LEU A 61 22.51 22.88 -0.65
N ILE A 62 22.27 21.76 0.04
CA ILE A 62 20.99 21.03 -0.07
C ILE A 62 19.85 21.88 0.47
N ASN A 63 20.02 22.47 1.66
CA ASN A 63 19.03 23.39 2.21
C ASN A 63 18.84 24.63 1.33
N ARG A 64 19.94 25.18 0.79
CA ARG A 64 19.89 26.35 -0.10
C ARG A 64 19.15 26.10 -1.41
N TYR A 65 19.42 24.98 -2.09
CA TYR A 65 18.88 24.72 -3.43
C TYR A 65 17.55 23.95 -3.43
N PHE A 66 17.27 23.18 -2.38
CA PHE A 66 16.14 22.25 -2.35
C PHE A 66 15.31 22.35 -1.07
N GLY A 67 15.61 23.24 -0.13
CA GLY A 67 14.84 23.37 1.11
C GLY A 67 14.99 22.17 2.06
N GLY A 68 15.98 21.30 1.83
CA GLY A 68 16.25 20.13 2.67
C GLY A 68 15.97 18.81 1.95
N LYS A 69 15.83 17.73 2.73
CA LYS A 69 15.60 16.37 2.22
C LYS A 69 14.26 16.23 1.46
N PRO A 70 13.12 16.76 1.96
CA PRO A 70 11.84 16.62 1.24
C PRO A 70 11.87 17.26 -0.15
N GLY A 71 12.30 18.52 -0.26
CA GLY A 71 12.37 19.19 -1.55
C GLY A 71 13.47 18.63 -2.47
N LEU A 72 14.53 18.04 -1.92
CA LEU A 72 15.50 17.29 -2.74
C LEU A 72 14.87 16.01 -3.31
N PHE A 73 14.08 15.28 -2.51
CA PHE A 73 13.34 14.12 -2.99
C PHE A 73 12.29 14.51 -4.03
N GLN A 74 11.55 15.59 -3.80
CA GLN A 74 10.62 16.16 -4.77
C GLN A 74 11.29 16.47 -6.10
N ALA A 75 12.47 17.10 -6.06
CA ALA A 75 13.24 17.39 -7.26
C ALA A 75 13.73 16.11 -7.97
N VAL A 76 14.01 15.03 -7.24
CA VAL A 76 14.35 13.72 -7.82
C VAL A 76 13.15 13.06 -8.48
N VAL A 77 11.97 13.08 -7.85
CA VAL A 77 10.73 12.54 -8.44
C VAL A 77 10.30 13.35 -9.66
N ALA A 78 10.36 14.68 -9.59
CA ALA A 78 10.02 15.57 -10.71
C ALA A 78 11.03 15.46 -11.87
N ALA A 79 12.29 15.16 -11.57
CA ALA A 79 13.33 14.97 -12.58
C ALA A 79 13.56 13.49 -12.91
N SER A 80 12.70 12.59 -12.41
CA SER A 80 12.57 11.26 -12.98
C SER A 80 11.96 11.42 -14.38
N PRO A 81 12.29 10.54 -15.34
CA PRO A 81 11.80 10.62 -16.72
C PRO A 81 10.34 10.99 -16.70
N ASP A 82 10.06 12.18 -17.21
CA ASP A 82 8.83 12.89 -16.88
C ASP A 82 7.64 12.04 -17.29
N PRO A 83 6.71 11.69 -16.38
CA PRO A 83 5.37 11.22 -16.71
C PRO A 83 4.66 12.12 -17.76
N LEU A 84 5.09 13.38 -17.89
CA LEU A 84 4.56 14.44 -18.75
C LEU A 84 5.40 14.76 -20.01
N ALA A 85 6.36 13.91 -20.40
CA ALA A 85 6.93 14.05 -21.74
C ALA A 85 5.83 13.82 -22.80
N GLU A 86 5.54 14.84 -23.59
CA GLU A 86 4.42 14.99 -24.52
C GLU A 86 4.48 14.10 -25.78
N ASP A 87 5.16 12.95 -25.73
CA ASP A 87 5.15 12.06 -26.89
C ASP A 87 3.87 11.21 -26.87
N GLU A 88 3.07 11.36 -27.93
CA GLU A 88 1.91 10.53 -28.25
C GLU A 88 2.35 9.09 -28.48
N SER A 89 2.63 8.38 -27.39
CA SER A 89 3.09 7.01 -27.38
C SER A 89 1.95 6.08 -27.81
N SER A 90 2.15 5.35 -28.90
CA SER A 90 1.26 4.29 -29.38
C SER A 90 1.38 3.03 -28.51
N ARG A 91 0.46 2.07 -28.65
CA ARG A 91 0.49 0.82 -27.85
C ARG A 91 1.80 0.02 -27.99
N GLY A 92 2.40 0.00 -29.19
CA GLY A 92 3.70 -0.67 -29.42
C GLY A 92 4.83 -0.01 -28.64
N ASP A 93 4.81 1.33 -28.58
CA ASP A 93 5.79 2.14 -27.89
C ASP A 93 5.78 1.86 -26.38
N ILE A 94 4.64 1.51 -25.76
CA ILE A 94 4.58 1.16 -24.32
C ILE A 94 5.42 -0.09 -24.00
N VAL A 95 5.36 -1.12 -24.85
CA VAL A 95 6.13 -2.36 -24.64
C VAL A 95 7.61 -2.06 -24.82
N ASP A 96 7.95 -1.37 -25.91
CA ASP A 96 9.34 -1.02 -26.22
C ASP A 96 9.94 -0.14 -25.12
N ASP A 97 9.23 0.92 -24.70
CA ASP A 97 9.65 1.81 -23.61
C ASP A 97 9.88 1.05 -22.30
N PHE A 98 8.98 0.12 -21.97
CA PHE A 98 9.11 -0.67 -20.76
C PHE A 98 10.30 -1.64 -20.84
N LEU A 99 10.47 -2.35 -21.95
CA LEU A 99 11.57 -3.29 -22.16
C LEU A 99 12.92 -2.60 -22.20
N ASP A 100 13.02 -1.46 -22.89
CA ASP A 100 14.20 -0.61 -22.90
C ASP A 100 14.53 -0.15 -21.48
N GLY A 101 13.52 0.22 -20.68
CA GLY A 101 13.66 0.59 -19.28
C GLY A 101 14.13 -0.56 -18.37
N LEU A 102 13.96 -1.82 -18.74
CA LEU A 102 14.42 -2.98 -17.97
C LEU A 102 15.88 -3.34 -18.21
N ARG A 103 16.54 -2.76 -19.23
CA ARG A 103 17.95 -3.03 -19.50
C ARG A 103 18.83 -2.58 -18.33
N PRO A 104 19.90 -3.32 -17.98
CA PRO A 104 20.76 -2.99 -16.84
C PRO A 104 21.37 -1.58 -16.88
N ASP A 105 21.59 -1.05 -18.07
CA ASP A 105 22.21 0.24 -18.36
C ASP A 105 21.22 1.36 -18.72
N ALA A 106 19.91 1.09 -18.67
CA ALA A 106 18.86 2.04 -19.06
C ALA A 106 18.80 3.30 -18.18
N TRP A 107 19.22 3.18 -16.92
CA TRP A 107 19.07 4.23 -15.90
C TRP A 107 20.38 4.53 -15.16
N PRO A 108 21.45 4.95 -15.85
CA PRO A 108 22.78 5.08 -15.25
C PRO A 108 22.81 6.13 -14.14
N GLU A 109 21.99 7.17 -14.19
CA GLU A 109 21.89 8.21 -13.16
C GLU A 109 21.06 7.80 -11.93
N PHE A 110 20.24 6.76 -12.03
CA PHE A 110 19.49 6.19 -10.90
C PHE A 110 20.14 4.93 -10.34
N GLY A 111 21.03 4.29 -11.12
CA GLY A 111 21.68 3.02 -10.80
C GLY A 111 20.74 1.80 -10.84
N SER A 112 19.43 2.03 -10.92
CA SER A 112 18.38 1.03 -11.05
C SER A 112 17.12 1.70 -11.58
N HIS A 113 16.09 0.90 -11.90
CA HIS A 113 14.84 1.43 -12.45
C HIS A 113 14.18 2.49 -11.52
N PRO A 114 13.87 3.71 -12.00
CA PRO A 114 13.35 4.83 -11.20
C PRO A 114 12.07 4.52 -10.45
N MET A 115 11.22 3.63 -10.98
CA MET A 115 10.00 3.19 -10.30
C MET A 115 10.26 2.65 -8.88
N LEU A 116 11.46 2.15 -8.56
CA LEU A 116 11.82 1.73 -7.20
C LEU A 116 11.75 2.88 -6.18
N LEU A 117 11.89 4.14 -6.61
CA LEU A 117 11.66 5.32 -5.77
C LEU A 117 10.22 5.39 -5.22
N LEU A 118 9.28 4.89 -6.02
CA LEU A 118 7.85 4.89 -5.72
C LEU A 118 7.43 3.67 -4.88
N LEU A 119 8.12 2.53 -5.05
CA LEU A 119 7.79 1.29 -4.32
C LEU A 119 8.53 1.11 -2.99
N ARG A 120 9.73 1.66 -2.84
CA ARG A 120 10.52 1.44 -1.62
C ARG A 120 9.90 2.10 -0.41
N ASP A 121 10.03 1.40 0.71
CA ASP A 121 9.38 1.58 2.01
C ASP A 121 8.77 2.95 2.32
N SER A 122 7.60 2.85 2.95
CA SER A 122 6.68 3.92 3.28
C SER A 122 7.33 4.89 4.25
N SER A 123 7.64 6.11 3.80
CA SER A 123 7.91 7.20 4.73
C SER A 123 6.65 7.43 5.56
N VAL A 124 6.82 7.69 6.87
CA VAL A 124 5.75 8.27 7.71
C VAL A 124 5.43 9.73 7.35
N ASP A 125 6.20 10.30 6.42
CA ASP A 125 6.06 11.65 5.90
C ASP A 125 4.91 11.71 4.86
N GLU A 126 3.80 12.36 5.22
CA GLU A 126 2.61 12.51 4.38
C GLU A 126 2.92 13.23 3.05
N GLU A 127 3.81 14.22 3.05
CA GLU A 127 4.19 14.98 1.84
C GLU A 127 4.85 14.06 0.79
N ILE A 128 5.67 13.12 1.26
CA ILE A 128 6.37 12.17 0.40
C ILE A 128 5.41 11.09 -0.13
N GLN A 129 4.42 10.69 0.66
CA GLN A 129 3.37 9.76 0.23
C GLN A 129 2.45 10.38 -0.83
N ASP A 130 2.07 11.64 -0.64
CA ASP A 130 1.27 12.38 -1.61
C ASP A 130 2.01 12.56 -2.94
N LEU A 131 3.30 12.88 -2.87
CA LEU A 131 4.15 13.01 -4.04
C LEU A 131 4.27 11.69 -4.84
N ARG A 132 4.41 10.55 -4.14
CA ARG A 132 4.43 9.23 -4.77
C ARG A 132 3.10 8.88 -5.41
N THR A 133 2.00 9.14 -4.69
CA THR A 133 0.64 8.91 -5.19
C THR A 133 0.40 9.72 -6.45
N LEU A 134 0.78 11.01 -6.45
CA LEU A 134 0.69 11.88 -7.62
C LEU A 134 1.52 11.35 -8.80
N ALA A 135 2.72 10.85 -8.55
CA ALA A 135 3.58 10.28 -9.60
C ALA A 135 2.95 9.00 -10.21
N MET A 136 2.38 8.12 -9.39
CA MET A 136 1.67 6.93 -9.87
C MET A 136 0.40 7.29 -10.65
N ASP A 137 -0.36 8.28 -10.18
CA ASP A 137 -1.60 8.73 -10.83
C ASP A 137 -1.32 9.28 -12.25
N LYS A 138 -0.23 10.07 -12.40
CA LYS A 138 0.26 10.53 -13.71
C LYS A 138 0.69 9.37 -14.62
N ALA A 139 1.33 8.34 -14.08
CA ALA A 139 1.71 7.16 -14.87
C ALA A 139 0.47 6.42 -15.40
N VAL A 140 -0.59 6.33 -14.59
CA VAL A 140 -1.89 5.78 -15.02
C VAL A 140 -2.49 6.62 -16.15
N ASP A 141 -2.49 7.95 -16.02
CA ASP A 141 -3.04 8.84 -17.05
C ASP A 141 -2.37 8.65 -18.42
N ARG A 142 -1.05 8.41 -18.45
CA ARG A 142 -0.33 8.10 -19.69
C ARG A 142 -0.77 6.78 -20.31
N ILE A 143 -0.87 5.71 -19.51
CA ILE A 143 -1.32 4.41 -20.00
C ILE A 143 -2.74 4.52 -20.58
N VAL A 144 -3.59 5.35 -19.97
CA VAL A 144 -4.92 5.66 -20.49
C VAL A 144 -4.84 6.41 -21.82
N ALA A 145 -3.91 7.36 -21.96
CA ALA A 145 -3.72 8.14 -23.19
C ALA A 145 -3.23 7.27 -24.36
N SER A 146 -2.24 6.41 -24.13
CA SER A 146 -1.63 5.54 -25.16
C SER A 146 -2.57 4.42 -25.64
N GLY A 147 -3.53 3.99 -24.81
CA GLY A 147 -4.58 3.05 -25.19
C GLY A 147 -5.62 3.60 -26.18
N ARG A 148 -5.62 4.91 -26.50
CA ARG A 148 -6.68 5.52 -27.34
C ARG A 148 -6.59 5.17 -28.82
N GLY A 149 -5.40 4.93 -29.38
CA GLY A 149 -5.19 4.63 -30.80
C GLY A 149 -5.78 5.66 -31.78
N ASP A 150 -5.46 5.54 -33.07
CA ASP A 150 -5.90 6.41 -34.18
C ASP A 150 -7.42 6.43 -34.45
N SER A 151 -8.26 5.98 -33.51
CA SER A 151 -9.71 6.14 -33.59
C SER A 151 -10.10 7.60 -33.32
N GLY A 152 -9.88 8.46 -34.31
CA GLY A 152 -10.18 9.90 -34.38
C GLY A 152 -11.66 10.27 -34.34
N GLY A 153 -12.45 9.62 -33.49
CA GLY A 153 -13.74 10.11 -33.06
C GLY A 153 -13.60 10.80 -31.70
N ALA A 154 -14.39 11.84 -31.45
CA ALA A 154 -14.51 12.49 -30.14
C ALA A 154 -14.91 11.46 -29.06
N ALA A 155 -13.93 10.72 -28.54
CA ALA A 155 -14.14 9.66 -27.59
C ALA A 155 -14.48 10.30 -26.24
N ALA A 156 -15.56 9.85 -25.63
CA ALA A 156 -15.94 10.22 -24.28
C ALA A 156 -14.74 10.09 -23.33
N ALA A 157 -14.71 10.94 -22.29
CA ALA A 157 -13.71 10.86 -21.24
C ALA A 157 -13.55 9.39 -20.76
N PRO A 158 -12.33 8.93 -20.49
CA PRO A 158 -12.07 7.53 -20.23
C PRO A 158 -12.88 7.11 -18.99
N GLY A 159 -13.68 6.07 -19.15
CA GLY A 159 -14.53 5.58 -18.06
C GLY A 159 -13.70 5.00 -16.90
N PRO A 160 -14.30 4.82 -15.71
CA PRO A 160 -13.63 4.23 -14.55
C PRO A 160 -12.94 2.88 -14.84
N GLU A 161 -13.49 2.11 -15.77
CA GLU A 161 -12.95 0.82 -16.20
C GLU A 161 -11.61 0.93 -16.96
N THR A 162 -11.44 1.94 -17.82
CA THR A 162 -10.17 2.19 -18.53
C THR A 162 -9.07 2.57 -17.55
N ARG A 163 -9.40 3.41 -16.54
CA ARG A 163 -8.46 3.78 -15.48
C ARG A 163 -8.05 2.57 -14.64
N LEU A 164 -9.00 1.71 -14.26
CA LEU A 164 -8.71 0.48 -13.52
C LEU A 164 -7.76 -0.44 -14.30
N ARG A 165 -8.01 -0.64 -15.60
CA ARG A 165 -7.14 -1.46 -16.47
C ARG A 165 -5.73 -0.88 -16.58
N ALA A 166 -5.61 0.44 -16.68
CA ALA A 166 -4.33 1.13 -16.65
C ALA A 166 -3.59 0.97 -15.30
N GLN A 167 -4.32 1.01 -14.18
CA GLN A 167 -3.76 0.70 -12.86
C GLN A 167 -3.26 -0.74 -12.75
N LEU A 168 -3.99 -1.71 -13.32
CA LEU A 168 -3.53 -3.10 -13.38
C LEU A 168 -2.26 -3.26 -14.20
N LEU A 169 -2.14 -2.54 -15.32
CA LEU A 169 -0.92 -2.54 -16.14
C LEU A 169 0.26 -1.91 -15.39
N LEU A 170 0.04 -0.77 -14.71
CA LEU A 170 1.05 -0.17 -13.85
C LEU A 170 1.50 -1.13 -12.74
N ALA A 171 0.57 -1.87 -12.13
CA ALA A 171 0.87 -2.88 -11.12
C ALA A 171 1.71 -4.04 -11.69
N LEU A 172 1.39 -4.51 -12.90
CA LEU A 172 2.17 -5.53 -13.60
C LEU A 172 3.61 -5.08 -13.85
N PHE A 173 3.79 -3.90 -14.46
CA PHE A 173 5.12 -3.33 -14.72
C PHE A 173 5.92 -3.13 -13.44
N SER A 174 5.25 -2.59 -12.42
CA SER A 174 5.87 -2.37 -11.11
C SER A 174 6.30 -3.68 -10.46
N GLY A 175 5.46 -4.73 -10.56
CA GLY A 175 5.76 -6.06 -10.08
C GLY A 175 6.96 -6.68 -10.78
N VAL A 176 7.07 -6.55 -12.10
CA VAL A 176 8.23 -7.04 -12.86
C VAL A 176 9.51 -6.35 -12.40
N VAL A 177 9.51 -5.02 -12.28
CA VAL A 177 10.67 -4.25 -11.80
C VAL A 177 11.05 -4.66 -10.37
N ALA A 178 10.06 -4.82 -9.48
CA ALA A 178 10.28 -5.23 -8.09
C ALA A 178 10.85 -6.65 -7.98
N LEU A 179 10.30 -7.61 -8.72
CA LEU A 179 10.76 -9.00 -8.72
C LEU A 179 12.10 -9.20 -9.43
N ARG A 180 12.55 -8.25 -10.26
CA ARG A 180 13.92 -8.23 -10.81
C ARG A 180 14.93 -7.60 -9.86
N SER A 181 14.52 -6.57 -9.11
CA SER A 181 15.46 -5.70 -8.39
C SER A 181 15.47 -5.86 -6.86
N MET A 182 14.31 -6.13 -6.25
CA MET A 182 14.15 -6.15 -4.79
C MET A 182 14.12 -7.57 -4.23
N ALA A 183 13.42 -8.47 -4.93
CA ALA A 183 13.33 -9.88 -4.58
C ALA A 183 13.56 -10.68 -5.86
N PRO A 184 14.82 -10.92 -6.28
CA PRO A 184 15.15 -11.58 -7.54
C PRO A 184 14.58 -13.01 -7.55
N VAL A 185 13.39 -13.16 -8.12
CA VAL A 185 12.68 -14.44 -8.28
C VAL A 185 12.96 -14.98 -9.66
N GLU A 186 13.48 -16.21 -9.74
CA GLU A 186 13.74 -16.87 -11.02
C GLU A 186 12.47 -17.45 -11.66
N PRO A 187 12.36 -17.48 -13.00
CA PRO A 187 13.36 -17.03 -13.98
C PRO A 187 13.31 -15.52 -14.30
N LEU A 188 12.37 -14.78 -13.67
CA LEU A 188 12.11 -13.39 -14.01
C LEU A 188 13.31 -12.47 -13.71
N ALA A 189 14.15 -12.82 -12.74
CA ALA A 189 15.36 -12.07 -12.42
C ALA A 189 16.45 -12.17 -13.50
N SER A 190 16.61 -13.34 -14.13
CA SER A 190 17.70 -13.61 -15.08
C SER A 190 17.29 -13.59 -16.55
N VAL A 191 16.00 -13.67 -16.87
CA VAL A 191 15.50 -13.61 -18.24
C VAL A 191 15.87 -12.28 -18.92
N GLU A 192 16.22 -12.33 -20.20
CA GLU A 192 16.50 -11.14 -21.00
C GLU A 192 15.22 -10.33 -21.21
N ALA A 193 15.35 -9.00 -21.32
CA ALA A 193 14.18 -8.13 -21.45
C ALA A 193 13.34 -8.49 -22.69
N ASP A 194 14.00 -8.75 -23.83
CA ASP A 194 13.32 -9.07 -25.09
C ASP A 194 12.51 -10.38 -25.04
N ASP A 195 12.88 -11.33 -24.18
CA ASP A 195 12.14 -12.59 -24.00
C ASP A 195 10.80 -12.37 -23.29
N LEU A 196 10.61 -11.24 -22.59
CA LEU A 196 9.34 -10.87 -21.94
C LEU A 196 8.32 -10.27 -22.92
N ARG A 197 8.75 -9.86 -24.11
CA ARG A 197 7.96 -9.10 -25.09
C ARG A 197 6.61 -9.73 -25.37
N SER A 198 6.58 -10.99 -25.80
CA SER A 198 5.34 -11.66 -26.20
C SER A 198 4.33 -11.73 -25.06
N ALA A 199 4.78 -11.99 -23.82
CA ALA A 199 3.90 -12.08 -22.66
C ALA A 199 3.35 -10.69 -22.27
N LEU A 200 4.14 -9.63 -22.42
CA LEU A 200 3.72 -8.26 -22.15
C LEU A 200 2.74 -7.74 -23.21
N GLU A 201 2.98 -8.06 -24.48
CA GLU A 201 2.06 -7.74 -25.58
C GLU A 201 0.68 -8.38 -25.35
N ASP A 202 0.64 -9.66 -24.98
CA ASP A 202 -0.60 -10.37 -24.64
C ASP A 202 -1.34 -9.71 -23.44
N ALA A 203 -0.60 -9.35 -22.40
CA ALA A 203 -1.15 -8.69 -21.22
C ALA A 203 -1.73 -7.30 -21.54
N ILE A 204 -1.04 -6.52 -22.37
CA ILE A 204 -1.48 -5.19 -22.80
C ILE A 204 -2.71 -5.29 -23.70
N GLU A 205 -2.74 -6.21 -24.66
CA GLU A 205 -3.92 -6.43 -25.49
C GLU A 205 -5.13 -6.85 -24.65
N ALA A 206 -4.93 -7.70 -23.63
CA ALA A 206 -6.00 -8.11 -22.72
C ALA A 206 -6.51 -6.96 -21.83
N LEU A 207 -5.62 -6.09 -21.35
CA LEU A 207 -5.95 -5.02 -20.40
C LEU A 207 -6.44 -3.74 -21.09
N ILE A 208 -5.75 -3.27 -22.13
CA ILE A 208 -5.99 -1.98 -22.78
C ILE A 208 -6.14 -2.08 -24.31
N GLY A 209 -6.22 -3.29 -24.86
CA GLY A 209 -6.58 -3.51 -26.26
C GLY A 209 -7.99 -3.04 -26.60
N PRO A 210 -8.31 -2.81 -27.88
CA PRO A 210 -9.65 -2.43 -28.30
C PRO A 210 -10.63 -3.50 -27.82
N ALA A 211 -11.71 -3.08 -27.16
CA ALA A 211 -12.73 -4.01 -26.67
C ALA A 211 -13.14 -4.93 -27.83
N ARG A 212 -12.72 -6.19 -27.77
CA ARG A 212 -13.20 -7.22 -28.68
C ARG A 212 -14.69 -7.25 -28.47
N HIS A 213 -15.42 -6.59 -29.35
CA HIS A 213 -16.85 -6.76 -29.48
C HIS A 213 -16.99 -8.22 -29.83
N THR A 214 -17.22 -9.05 -28.82
CA THR A 214 -17.82 -10.36 -29.01
C THR A 214 -19.10 -10.08 -29.77
N ARG A 215 -19.03 -10.20 -31.10
CA ARG A 215 -20.20 -10.34 -31.96
C ARG A 215 -20.91 -11.56 -31.43
N ARG A 216 -21.86 -11.36 -30.51
CA ARG A 216 -23.00 -12.25 -30.40
C ARG A 216 -23.71 -12.13 -31.73
N SER A 217 -23.38 -13.04 -32.64
CA SER A 217 -24.10 -13.24 -33.88
C SER A 217 -25.56 -13.54 -33.52
N SER A 218 -26.42 -12.61 -33.90
CA SER A 218 -27.85 -12.82 -34.05
C SER A 218 -28.09 -13.66 -35.29
N ALA A 219 -28.06 -14.99 -35.14
CA ALA A 219 -28.71 -15.93 -36.05
C ALA A 219 -28.62 -17.35 -35.45
N GLY A 220 -29.78 -17.93 -35.14
CA GLY A 220 -29.89 -19.31 -34.65
C GLY A 220 -30.93 -19.48 -33.55
N GLU A 221 -32.18 -19.18 -33.88
CA GLU A 221 -33.30 -19.86 -33.22
C GLU A 221 -33.14 -21.36 -33.48
N GLU A 222 -32.80 -22.11 -32.45
CA GLU A 222 -33.19 -23.52 -32.37
C GLU A 222 -33.59 -23.82 -30.92
N THR A 223 -34.89 -23.97 -30.77
CA THR A 223 -35.61 -24.44 -29.60
C THR A 223 -35.04 -25.80 -29.16
N VAL A 224 -34.27 -25.81 -28.07
CA VAL A 224 -34.19 -26.98 -27.19
C VAL A 224 -34.20 -26.48 -25.75
N ALA A 225 -35.13 -27.05 -24.98
CA ALA A 225 -35.52 -26.68 -23.64
C ALA A 225 -34.36 -26.29 -22.71
N ARG A 226 -34.34 -25.04 -22.27
CA ARG A 226 -33.60 -24.64 -21.08
C ARG A 226 -34.40 -25.09 -19.87
N SER A 227 -33.92 -26.16 -19.24
CA SER A 227 -34.22 -26.41 -17.84
C SER A 227 -33.81 -25.19 -17.03
N SER A 228 -34.74 -24.71 -16.24
CA SER A 228 -34.55 -23.72 -15.19
C SER A 228 -33.28 -23.98 -14.38
N THR A 229 -32.35 -23.04 -14.40
CA THR A 229 -31.53 -22.74 -13.23
C THR A 229 -31.79 -21.28 -12.90
N GLU A 230 -32.61 -21.10 -11.87
CA GLU A 230 -32.87 -19.82 -11.22
C GLU A 230 -31.55 -19.12 -10.93
N GLY A 231 -31.47 -17.85 -11.31
CA GLY A 231 -30.47 -16.96 -10.75
C GLY A 231 -30.66 -16.93 -9.24
N SER A 232 -29.68 -17.47 -8.50
CA SER A 232 -29.67 -17.33 -7.05
C SER A 232 -29.59 -15.84 -6.74
N ARG A 233 -30.69 -15.28 -6.24
CA ARG A 233 -30.63 -13.98 -5.55
C ARG A 233 -29.52 -14.08 -4.50
N PRO A 234 -28.65 -13.07 -4.34
CA PRO A 234 -27.70 -13.07 -3.23
C PRO A 234 -28.51 -13.20 -1.93
N VAL A 235 -28.21 -14.23 -1.15
CA VAL A 235 -28.85 -14.45 0.14
C VAL A 235 -28.52 -13.23 1.02
N PRO A 236 -29.52 -12.58 1.63
CA PRO A 236 -29.27 -11.37 2.42
C PRO A 236 -28.40 -11.69 3.64
N ILE A 237 -27.38 -10.86 3.87
CA ILE A 237 -26.56 -10.90 5.08
C ILE A 237 -27.27 -10.07 6.14
N VAL A 238 -27.64 -10.70 7.26
CA VAL A 238 -28.28 -10.02 8.39
C VAL A 238 -27.25 -9.89 9.51
N VAL A 239 -26.95 -8.66 9.93
CA VAL A 239 -26.06 -8.39 11.06
C VAL A 239 -26.88 -7.96 12.28
N ARG A 240 -26.72 -8.67 13.39
CA ARG A 240 -27.44 -8.43 14.64
C ARG A 240 -26.53 -8.60 15.86
N ALA A 241 -26.96 -8.12 17.02
CA ALA A 241 -26.29 -8.43 18.27
C ALA A 241 -26.32 -9.93 18.54
N ALA A 242 -25.23 -10.46 19.09
CA ALA A 242 -25.15 -11.85 19.50
C ALA A 242 -25.98 -12.09 20.76
N GLU A 243 -26.65 -13.23 20.80
CA GLU A 243 -27.46 -13.70 21.91
C GLU A 243 -26.85 -14.93 22.55
N ARG A 244 -27.35 -15.35 23.73
CA ARG A 244 -26.85 -16.54 24.43
C ARG A 244 -26.99 -17.81 23.59
N ASP A 245 -27.99 -17.87 22.72
CA ASP A 245 -28.24 -19.02 21.85
C ASP A 245 -27.19 -19.13 20.72
N ASP A 246 -26.50 -18.03 20.38
CA ASP A 246 -25.41 -18.02 19.40
C ASP A 246 -24.10 -18.61 19.96
N LEU A 247 -24.03 -18.94 21.26
CA LEU A 247 -22.81 -19.36 21.95
C LEU A 247 -22.08 -20.51 21.24
N SER A 248 -22.82 -21.51 20.77
CA SER A 248 -22.23 -22.63 20.04
C SER A 248 -21.63 -22.21 18.68
N ALA A 249 -22.24 -21.23 18.00
CA ALA A 249 -21.71 -20.68 16.76
C ALA A 249 -20.47 -19.80 17.00
N LEU A 250 -20.46 -19.00 18.07
CA LEU A 250 -19.30 -18.19 18.46
C LEU A 250 -18.08 -19.06 18.79
N VAL A 251 -18.28 -20.15 19.53
CA VAL A 251 -17.21 -21.13 19.82
C VAL A 251 -16.68 -21.74 18.52
N ARG A 252 -17.56 -22.18 17.61
CA ARG A 252 -17.15 -22.68 16.29
C ARG A 252 -16.32 -21.66 15.51
N LEU A 253 -16.77 -20.41 15.45
CA LEU A 253 -16.08 -19.33 14.76
C LEU A 253 -14.67 -19.11 15.35
N ARG A 254 -14.55 -19.02 16.67
CA ARG A 254 -13.26 -18.80 17.34
C ARG A 254 -12.29 -19.97 17.14
N VAL A 255 -12.77 -21.22 17.20
CA VAL A 255 -11.95 -22.41 16.96
C VAL A 255 -11.48 -22.46 15.51
N ALA A 256 -12.39 -22.27 14.54
CA ALA A 256 -12.04 -22.23 13.11
C ALA A 256 -11.02 -21.11 12.80
N ASN A 257 -11.16 -19.96 13.47
CA ASN A 257 -10.18 -18.88 13.37
C ASN A 257 -8.82 -19.28 13.94
N ALA A 258 -8.79 -19.92 15.10
CA ALA A 258 -7.55 -20.34 15.75
C ALA A 258 -6.81 -21.41 14.92
N GLU A 259 -7.52 -22.41 14.38
CA GLU A 259 -6.96 -23.42 13.49
C GLU A 259 -6.31 -22.78 12.26
N ARG A 260 -6.95 -21.77 11.67
CA ARG A 260 -6.37 -21.00 10.57
C ARG A 260 -5.08 -20.28 10.99
N HIS A 261 -5.07 -19.64 12.15
CA HIS A 261 -3.90 -18.90 12.62
C HIS A 261 -2.74 -19.84 12.97
N VAL A 262 -3.00 -21.03 13.52
CA VAL A 262 -1.97 -22.06 13.73
C VAL A 262 -1.33 -22.49 12.41
N ARG A 263 -2.09 -22.59 11.31
CA ARG A 263 -1.53 -22.85 9.98
C ARG A 263 -0.65 -21.72 9.46
N LEU A 264 -0.90 -20.47 9.87
CA LEU A 264 -0.08 -19.31 9.51
C LEU A 264 1.23 -19.28 10.31
N ASP A 265 1.15 -19.50 11.63
CA ASP A 265 2.31 -19.50 12.51
C ASP A 265 2.08 -20.35 13.77
N PRO A 266 2.56 -21.60 13.80
CA PRO A 266 2.37 -22.48 14.95
C PRO A 266 3.25 -22.14 16.16
N VAL A 267 4.21 -21.21 16.02
CA VAL A 267 5.03 -20.72 17.14
C VAL A 267 4.26 -19.65 17.92
N VAL A 268 3.51 -18.80 17.21
CA VAL A 268 2.76 -17.68 17.80
C VAL A 268 1.36 -18.11 18.24
N TYR A 269 0.70 -19.01 17.50
CA TYR A 269 -0.72 -19.34 17.71
C TYR A 269 -0.93 -20.77 18.20
N ARG A 270 -2.03 -20.98 18.93
CA ARG A 270 -2.53 -22.28 19.36
C ARG A 270 -4.04 -22.36 19.21
N VAL A 271 -4.58 -23.58 19.08
CA VAL A 271 -6.02 -23.81 19.22
C VAL A 271 -6.35 -23.91 20.71
N PRO A 272 -7.19 -23.02 21.27
CA PRO A 272 -7.61 -23.12 22.67
C PRO A 272 -8.65 -24.23 22.86
N GLU A 273 -8.76 -24.74 24.08
CA GLU A 273 -9.82 -25.67 24.48
C GLU A 273 -11.20 -25.03 24.31
N SER A 274 -12.13 -25.76 23.71
CA SER A 274 -13.48 -25.27 23.38
C SER A 274 -14.25 -24.77 24.61
N GLU A 275 -14.04 -25.39 25.78
CA GLU A 275 -14.71 -24.99 27.02
C GLU A 275 -14.19 -23.64 27.55
N ALA A 276 -12.90 -23.35 27.38
CA ALA A 276 -12.34 -22.04 27.73
C ALA A 276 -12.89 -20.95 26.81
N VAL A 277 -13.03 -21.25 25.51
CA VAL A 277 -13.65 -20.35 24.53
C VAL A 277 -15.13 -20.10 24.87
N ARG A 278 -15.85 -21.15 25.28
CA ARG A 278 -17.25 -21.04 25.72
C ARG A 278 -17.37 -20.12 26.94
N GLY A 279 -16.50 -20.29 27.94
CA GLY A 279 -16.47 -19.43 29.12
C GLY A 279 -16.27 -17.95 28.78
N HIS A 280 -15.31 -17.64 27.91
CA HIS A 280 -15.08 -16.27 27.42
C HIS A 280 -16.33 -15.64 26.82
N PHE A 281 -17.01 -16.34 25.91
CA PHE A 281 -18.21 -15.80 25.26
C PHE A 281 -19.42 -15.72 26.20
N GLN A 282 -19.55 -16.63 27.17
CA GLN A 282 -20.59 -16.53 28.20
C GLN A 282 -20.42 -15.27 29.05
N GLU A 283 -19.18 -14.95 29.42
CA GLU A 283 -18.85 -13.72 30.15
C GLU A 283 -19.09 -12.48 29.27
N ALA A 284 -18.62 -12.50 28.03
CA ALA A 284 -18.81 -11.38 27.09
C ALA A 284 -20.30 -11.09 26.79
N LEU A 285 -21.17 -12.11 26.82
CA LEU A 285 -22.62 -12.00 26.65
C LEU A 285 -23.39 -11.81 27.97
N SER A 286 -22.69 -11.67 29.09
CA SER A 286 -23.32 -11.46 30.39
C SER A 286 -23.86 -10.03 30.54
N ALA A 287 -24.89 -9.89 31.38
CA ALA A 287 -25.43 -8.57 31.69
C ALA A 287 -24.37 -7.73 32.41
N GLY A 288 -24.02 -6.57 31.85
CA GLY A 288 -22.98 -5.68 32.39
C GLY A 288 -21.63 -5.77 31.68
N SER A 289 -21.46 -6.70 30.73
CA SER A 289 -20.28 -6.71 29.86
C SER A 289 -20.18 -5.42 29.03
N THR A 290 -19.00 -4.84 28.97
CA THR A 290 -18.69 -3.71 28.08
C THR A 290 -18.37 -4.17 26.66
N VAL A 291 -17.98 -5.44 26.50
CA VAL A 291 -17.70 -6.07 25.22
C VAL A 291 -19.00 -6.19 24.41
N VAL A 292 -18.89 -5.92 23.11
CA VAL A 292 -20.01 -6.10 22.17
C VAL A 292 -19.64 -7.18 21.18
N ILE A 293 -20.56 -8.11 20.95
CA ILE A 293 -20.44 -9.11 19.91
C ILE A 293 -21.60 -8.94 18.95
N LEU A 294 -21.30 -8.79 17.67
CA LEU A 294 -22.28 -8.86 16.59
C LEU A 294 -22.02 -10.13 15.77
N VAL A 295 -23.09 -10.74 15.27
CA VAL A 295 -23.04 -11.92 14.40
C VAL A 295 -23.62 -11.58 13.03
N ALA A 296 -23.07 -12.20 12.00
CA ALA A 296 -23.60 -12.17 10.65
C ALA A 296 -24.26 -13.50 10.33
N GLU A 297 -25.52 -13.43 9.90
CA GLU A 297 -26.37 -14.55 9.58
C GLU A 297 -26.63 -14.58 8.07
N VAL A 298 -26.43 -15.75 7.46
CA VAL A 298 -26.70 -16.04 6.05
C VAL A 298 -27.54 -17.30 5.99
N ALA A 299 -28.71 -17.24 5.37
CA ALA A 299 -29.67 -18.35 5.29
C ALA A 299 -30.02 -19.00 6.65
N GLY A 300 -30.04 -18.22 7.74
CA GLY A 300 -30.34 -18.73 9.08
C GLY A 300 -29.13 -19.27 9.86
N GLU A 301 -27.94 -19.32 9.25
CA GLU A 301 -26.72 -19.76 9.91
C GLU A 301 -25.83 -18.56 10.27
N VAL A 302 -25.29 -18.55 11.51
CA VAL A 302 -24.25 -17.62 11.92
C VAL A 302 -22.91 -18.01 11.29
N VAL A 303 -22.44 -17.19 10.34
CA VAL A 303 -21.27 -17.46 9.51
C VAL A 303 -20.09 -16.51 9.78
N GLY A 304 -20.32 -15.48 10.58
CA GLY A 304 -19.29 -14.55 11.00
C GLY A 304 -19.61 -13.84 12.30
N MET A 305 -18.59 -13.28 12.93
CA MET A 305 -18.73 -12.45 14.11
C MET A 305 -17.76 -11.27 14.07
N VAL A 306 -18.12 -10.20 14.78
CA VAL A 306 -17.20 -9.14 15.16
C VAL A 306 -17.35 -8.87 16.65
N GLU A 307 -16.22 -8.83 17.34
CA GLU A 307 -16.10 -8.50 18.75
C GLU A 307 -15.46 -7.12 18.88
N LEU A 308 -16.11 -6.21 19.61
CA LEU A 308 -15.60 -4.91 20.00
C LEU A 308 -15.28 -4.93 21.49
N VAL A 309 -14.01 -4.72 21.82
CA VAL A 309 -13.49 -4.72 23.18
C VAL A 309 -13.08 -3.30 23.54
N PRO A 310 -13.87 -2.56 24.34
CA PRO A 310 -13.49 -1.21 24.75
C PRO A 310 -12.16 -1.23 25.52
N LEU A 311 -11.26 -0.32 25.15
CA LEU A 311 -10.04 -0.06 25.90
C LEU A 311 -10.36 0.78 27.15
N PRO A 312 -9.50 0.73 28.20
CA PRO A 312 -9.64 1.61 29.34
C PRO A 312 -9.74 3.07 28.94
N ASP A 313 -10.51 3.85 29.69
CA ASP A 313 -10.61 5.28 29.42
C ASP A 313 -9.23 5.94 29.54
N PRO A 314 -8.93 6.92 28.65
CA PRO A 314 -7.62 7.58 28.62
C PRO A 314 -7.35 8.29 29.96
N PRO A 315 -6.16 8.10 30.57
CA PRO A 315 -5.87 8.73 31.85
C PRO A 315 -5.57 10.23 31.68
N ASP A 316 -5.98 11.04 32.65
CA ASP A 316 -5.86 12.51 32.58
C ASP A 316 -4.42 13.04 32.43
N HIS A 317 -3.42 12.25 32.85
CA HIS A 317 -2.01 12.65 32.81
C HIS A 317 -1.33 12.40 31.46
N GLN A 318 -2.01 11.78 30.49
CA GLN A 318 -1.39 11.47 29.20
C GLN A 318 -1.24 12.73 28.32
N ILE A 319 -0.27 12.71 27.41
CA ILE A 319 -0.05 13.78 26.42
C ILE A 319 -0.95 13.67 25.18
N LEU A 320 -1.55 12.50 24.95
CA LEU A 320 -2.43 12.26 23.82
C LEU A 320 -3.81 12.85 24.06
N VAL A 321 -4.43 13.41 23.02
CA VAL A 321 -5.82 13.89 23.09
C VAL A 321 -6.72 12.75 23.58
N PRO A 322 -7.49 12.94 24.67
CA PRO A 322 -8.29 11.87 25.27
C PRO A 322 -9.39 11.45 24.29
N ARG A 323 -9.30 10.21 23.82
CA ARG A 323 -10.25 9.58 22.92
C ARG A 323 -10.52 8.16 23.39
N ARG A 324 -11.81 7.82 23.57
CA ARG A 324 -12.23 6.46 23.88
C ARG A 324 -12.02 5.57 22.65
N ALA A 325 -11.43 4.40 22.86
CA ALA A 325 -11.02 3.49 21.82
C ALA A 325 -11.50 2.06 22.12
N ALA A 326 -11.51 1.19 21.11
CA ALA A 326 -11.79 -0.24 21.26
C ALA A 326 -10.94 -1.07 20.31
N ASP A 327 -10.59 -2.28 20.70
CA ASP A 327 -10.07 -3.29 19.78
C ASP A 327 -11.23 -3.97 19.04
N VAL A 328 -11.02 -4.28 17.76
CA VAL A 328 -11.95 -5.06 16.94
C VAL A 328 -11.31 -6.37 16.51
N HIS A 329 -12.08 -7.45 16.67
CA HIS A 329 -11.70 -8.78 16.21
C HIS A 329 -12.82 -9.34 15.33
N THR A 330 -12.52 -9.61 14.06
CA THR A 330 -13.49 -10.12 13.10
C THR A 330 -13.13 -11.54 12.67
N VAL A 331 -14.15 -12.40 12.56
CA VAL A 331 -14.02 -13.77 12.05
C VAL A 331 -15.13 -14.04 11.05
N VAL A 332 -14.77 -14.60 9.90
CA VAL A 332 -15.71 -15.11 8.89
C VAL A 332 -15.29 -16.52 8.49
N LEU A 333 -16.25 -17.45 8.48
CA LEU A 333 -16.03 -18.83 8.04
C LEU A 333 -15.57 -18.84 6.58
N GLU A 334 -14.69 -19.79 6.24
CA GLU A 334 -14.01 -19.84 4.95
C GLU A 334 -14.97 -19.88 3.74
N GLY A 335 -16.07 -20.64 3.84
CA GLY A 335 -17.09 -20.75 2.80
C GLY A 335 -17.94 -19.51 2.56
N HIS A 336 -17.81 -18.46 3.39
CA HIS A 336 -18.58 -17.21 3.30
C HIS A 336 -17.69 -15.98 3.11
N ARG A 337 -16.41 -16.19 2.76
CA ARG A 337 -15.48 -15.09 2.47
C ARG A 337 -15.66 -14.58 1.03
N GLY A 338 -15.39 -13.30 0.83
CA GLY A 338 -15.60 -12.66 -0.47
C GLY A 338 -17.07 -12.32 -0.78
N GLU A 339 -18.02 -12.74 0.08
CA GLU A 339 -19.45 -12.49 -0.08
C GLU A 339 -19.92 -11.16 0.55
N GLY A 340 -19.01 -10.38 1.13
CA GLY A 340 -19.32 -9.10 1.80
C GLY A 340 -19.68 -9.21 3.29
N VAL A 341 -19.68 -10.42 3.86
CA VAL A 341 -19.98 -10.67 5.30
C VAL A 341 -19.08 -9.86 6.23
N GLY A 342 -17.76 -9.86 5.98
CA GLY A 342 -16.80 -9.10 6.79
C GLY A 342 -17.07 -7.60 6.76
N SER A 343 -17.34 -7.04 5.58
CA SER A 343 -17.66 -5.62 5.41
C SER A 343 -18.95 -5.25 6.14
N ALA A 344 -19.99 -6.07 6.05
CA ALA A 344 -21.25 -5.84 6.76
C ALA A 344 -21.05 -5.85 8.29
N LEU A 345 -20.25 -6.79 8.81
CA LEU A 345 -19.89 -6.84 10.24
C LEU A 345 -19.14 -5.58 10.67
N LEU A 346 -18.16 -5.13 9.89
CA LEU A 346 -17.31 -3.99 10.24
C LEU A 346 -18.09 -2.67 10.22
N THR A 347 -18.94 -2.46 9.21
CA THR A 347 -19.85 -1.30 9.17
C THR A 347 -20.81 -1.30 10.37
N ALA A 348 -21.33 -2.46 10.77
CA ALA A 348 -22.17 -2.56 11.95
C ALA A 348 -21.38 -2.25 13.23
N ALA A 349 -20.14 -2.73 13.33
CA ALA A 349 -19.25 -2.45 14.45
C ALA A 349 -18.92 -0.96 14.58
N GLU A 350 -18.62 -0.26 13.48
CA GLU A 350 -18.36 1.18 13.47
C GLU A 350 -19.57 1.97 13.99
N ARG A 351 -20.77 1.64 13.52
CA ARG A 351 -22.01 2.26 14.00
C ARG A 351 -22.19 2.03 15.50
N THR A 352 -22.04 0.79 15.96
CA THR A 352 -22.21 0.46 17.39
C THR A 352 -21.13 1.11 18.27
N ALA A 353 -19.90 1.25 17.78
CA ALA A 353 -18.85 1.98 18.47
C ALA A 353 -19.21 3.48 18.61
N ALA A 354 -19.67 4.11 17.53
CA ALA A 354 -20.10 5.51 17.54
C ALA A 354 -21.25 5.76 18.52
N GLU A 355 -22.27 4.89 18.54
CA GLU A 355 -23.40 4.94 19.48
C GLU A 355 -22.95 4.84 20.95
N ARG A 356 -21.82 4.17 21.21
CA ARG A 356 -21.22 4.02 22.55
C ARG A 356 -20.20 5.11 22.90
N GLY A 357 -20.03 6.11 22.03
CA GLY A 357 -19.06 7.19 22.21
C GLY A 357 -17.60 6.73 22.07
N ILE A 358 -17.37 5.60 21.41
CA ILE A 358 -16.04 5.16 21.01
C ILE A 358 -15.69 5.87 19.72
N SER A 359 -14.56 6.57 19.71
CA SER A 359 -14.16 7.44 18.61
C SER A 359 -13.02 6.87 17.77
N ILE A 360 -12.44 5.73 18.18
CA ILE A 360 -11.34 5.04 17.50
C ILE A 360 -11.55 3.54 17.65
N ILE A 361 -11.34 2.78 16.57
CA ILE A 361 -11.29 1.32 16.60
C ILE A 361 -9.90 0.87 16.12
N HIS A 362 -9.31 -0.09 16.82
CA HIS A 362 -8.01 -0.67 16.51
C HIS A 362 -8.17 -2.12 16.05
N ALA A 363 -7.49 -2.51 14.98
CA ALA A 363 -7.37 -3.91 14.58
C ALA A 363 -5.92 -4.35 14.80
N GLY A 364 -5.69 -5.17 15.83
CA GLY A 364 -4.38 -5.76 16.12
C GLY A 364 -4.06 -6.90 15.16
N ILE A 365 -3.38 -6.60 14.05
CA ILE A 365 -3.10 -7.57 12.99
C ILE A 365 -1.59 -7.88 12.98
N PHE A 366 -1.23 -9.16 13.07
CA PHE A 366 0.14 -9.59 12.80
C PHE A 366 0.44 -9.44 11.32
N THR A 367 1.60 -8.84 10.97
CA THR A 367 1.95 -8.48 9.59
C THR A 367 1.95 -9.65 8.60
N ARG A 368 2.18 -10.88 9.07
CA ARG A 368 2.08 -12.11 8.26
C ARG A 368 0.65 -12.41 7.77
N ASN A 369 -0.37 -11.79 8.36
CA ASN A 369 -1.77 -11.94 7.97
C ASN A 369 -2.16 -10.89 6.91
N GLU A 370 -1.58 -11.01 5.72
CA GLU A 370 -1.78 -10.06 4.61
C GLU A 370 -3.25 -9.93 4.16
N GLU A 371 -4.05 -11.00 4.31
CA GLU A 371 -5.49 -10.95 4.02
C GLU A 371 -6.22 -10.02 5.00
N ALA A 372 -5.95 -10.13 6.29
CA ALA A 372 -6.53 -9.24 7.28
C ALA A 372 -6.05 -7.79 7.08
N VAL A 373 -4.76 -7.57 6.79
CA VAL A 373 -4.24 -6.23 6.47
C VAL A 373 -5.02 -5.61 5.31
N ARG A 374 -5.15 -6.33 4.18
CA ARG A 374 -5.93 -5.85 3.02
C ARG A 374 -7.39 -5.59 3.36
N PHE A 375 -8.03 -6.49 4.10
CA PHE A 375 -9.43 -6.35 4.50
C PHE A 375 -9.66 -5.07 5.33
N TYR A 376 -8.92 -4.88 6.42
CA TYR A 376 -9.08 -3.70 7.27
C TYR A 376 -8.66 -2.41 6.55
N SER A 377 -7.58 -2.44 5.74
CA SER A 377 -7.18 -1.27 4.94
C SER A 377 -8.25 -0.85 3.92
N SER A 378 -8.92 -1.81 3.27
CA SER A 378 -10.03 -1.51 2.36
C SER A 378 -11.23 -0.87 3.07
N ALA A 379 -11.37 -1.11 4.38
CA ALA A 379 -12.37 -0.50 5.24
C ALA A 379 -11.90 0.82 5.89
N GLY A 380 -10.79 1.38 5.44
CA GLY A 380 -10.30 2.69 5.91
C GLY A 380 -9.42 2.65 7.16
N PHE A 381 -9.05 1.46 7.66
CA PHE A 381 -8.06 1.35 8.73
C PHE A 381 -6.68 1.74 8.20
N ARG A 382 -5.96 2.55 8.98
CA ARG A 382 -4.61 3.01 8.64
C ARG A 382 -3.62 2.61 9.73
N PRO A 383 -2.34 2.39 9.40
CA PRO A 383 -1.30 2.20 10.41
C PRO A 383 -1.31 3.36 11.41
N ARG A 384 -1.39 3.04 12.71
CA ARG A 384 -1.41 4.03 13.81
C ARG A 384 -0.07 4.17 14.54
N GLY A 385 0.76 3.12 14.47
CA GLY A 385 2.07 3.03 15.11
C GLY A 385 2.68 1.64 14.88
N THR A 386 3.91 1.46 15.37
CA THR A 386 4.65 0.19 15.28
C THR A 386 4.71 -0.46 16.65
N LEU A 387 4.26 -1.71 16.76
CA LEU A 387 4.44 -2.52 17.96
C LEU A 387 5.82 -3.19 17.92
N LEU A 388 6.69 -2.83 18.85
CA LEU A 388 7.99 -3.48 19.03
C LEU A 388 7.89 -4.49 20.17
N SER A 389 8.38 -5.72 19.95
CA SER A 389 8.42 -6.76 20.97
C SER A 389 9.85 -7.25 21.18
N LYS A 390 10.15 -7.67 22.41
CA LYS A 390 11.37 -8.36 22.78
C LYS A 390 11.00 -9.53 23.68
N GLU A 391 11.33 -10.74 23.25
CA GLU A 391 11.18 -11.91 24.11
C GLU A 391 12.19 -11.83 25.26
N LEU A 392 11.68 -11.94 26.48
CA LEU A 392 12.51 -12.13 27.65
C LEU A 392 12.60 -13.64 27.87
N GLY A 393 13.81 -14.19 27.79
CA GLY A 393 14.02 -15.61 28.08
C GLY A 393 13.43 -15.93 29.45
N SER A 394 12.61 -16.98 29.52
CA SER A 394 12.17 -17.51 30.80
C SER A 394 13.43 -17.85 31.59
N ALA A 395 13.57 -17.29 32.79
CA ALA A 395 14.47 -17.89 33.75
C ALA A 395 14.02 -19.35 33.87
N SER A 396 14.86 -20.28 33.43
CA SER A 396 14.66 -21.70 33.64
C SER A 396 14.39 -21.89 35.13
N ALA A 397 13.15 -22.19 35.49
CA ALA A 397 12.82 -22.68 36.81
C ALA A 397 13.55 -24.03 36.95
N GLY A 398 14.69 -23.99 37.64
CA GLY A 398 15.42 -25.17 38.09
C GLY A 398 14.72 -25.83 39.27
#